data_AF-A0A397JKP4-F1
#
_entry.id   AF-A0A397JKP4-F1
#
_cell.length_a   1.000
_cell.length_b   1.000
_cell.length_c   1.000
_cell.angle_alpha   90.00
_cell.angle_beta   90.00
_cell.angle_gamma   90.00
#
_symmetry.space_group_name_H-M   'P 1'
#
loop_
_entity.id
_entity.type
_entity.pdbx_description
1 polymer ?
#
loop_
_entity_poly.entity_id
_entity_poly.type
_entity_poly.pdbx_seq_one_letter_code
_entity_poly.pdbx_strand_id
1 'polypeptide(L)'
;MNNSLGKRKAAENNDGSSNNKRKKMDTRTGRFGKASQKFFVFLKVLKKDLNSKLIYQKELLINELKIVFENSPQISLQPNEMEIKKLKEIASIKRRPIDGNCSVCQEPMNNNENLIWCQRGCGNNIRYDYFVDWKEQKGTCVYCRTEWKDKM
;
A
#
# COMPACT_ATOMS: atom_id res chain seq x y z
N MET A 1 50.15 56.28 -40.67
CA MET A 1 49.19 55.18 -40.69
C MET A 1 47.97 55.67 -39.91
N ASN A 2 47.10 56.51 -40.49
CA ASN A 2 45.99 56.17 -41.41
C ASN A 2 45.15 55.06 -40.76
N ASN A 3 43.86 55.14 -40.49
CA ASN A 3 42.73 55.92 -41.00
C ASN A 3 41.60 55.71 -39.96
N SER A 4 40.88 56.74 -39.52
CA SER A 4 39.63 57.26 -40.11
C SER A 4 38.36 56.52 -39.68
N LEU A 5 37.38 57.33 -39.25
CA LEU A 5 35.93 57.23 -39.53
C LEU A 5 35.17 56.00 -38.99
N GLY A 6 34.02 56.12 -38.33
CA GLY A 6 33.17 57.26 -38.12
C GLY A 6 31.81 56.86 -37.50
N LYS A 7 31.21 57.88 -36.86
CA LYS A 7 29.79 58.25 -36.85
C LYS A 7 28.70 57.24 -36.41
N ARG A 8 28.16 57.55 -35.22
CA ARG A 8 26.79 58.04 -34.90
C ARG A 8 25.55 57.14 -35.06
N LYS A 9 24.65 57.35 -34.08
CA LYS A 9 23.17 57.24 -34.06
C LYS A 9 22.62 55.82 -33.89
N ALA A 10 21.48 55.57 -33.24
CA ALA A 10 20.55 56.32 -32.38
C ALA A 10 19.49 55.28 -31.94
N ALA A 11 18.64 55.64 -30.97
CA ALA A 11 17.29 55.08 -30.79
C ALA A 11 17.24 53.59 -30.36
N GLU A 12 16.24 53.07 -29.64
CA GLU A 12 14.94 53.57 -29.24
C GLU A 12 14.43 52.67 -28.10
N ASN A 13 13.41 53.16 -27.42
CA ASN A 13 12.62 52.54 -26.38
C ASN A 13 12.07 51.15 -26.77
N ASN A 14 11.70 50.33 -25.79
CA ASN A 14 10.29 49.96 -25.61
C ASN A 14 10.04 49.01 -24.43
N ASP A 15 9.01 49.39 -23.68
CA ASP A 15 8.26 48.59 -22.73
C ASP A 15 7.89 47.21 -23.29
N GLY A 16 8.23 46.18 -22.55
CA GLY A 16 7.87 44.79 -22.81
C GLY A 16 7.04 44.23 -21.69
N SER A 17 5.80 44.72 -21.55
CA SER A 17 4.72 44.10 -20.76
C SER A 17 4.64 42.60 -21.07
N SER A 18 5.18 41.76 -20.17
CA SER A 18 5.12 40.31 -20.35
C SER A 18 3.87 39.77 -19.68
N ASN A 19 2.83 39.72 -20.50
CA ASN A 19 1.52 39.13 -20.27
C ASN A 19 1.56 37.86 -19.41
N ASN A 20 1.06 37.98 -18.17
CA ASN A 20 0.77 36.87 -17.29
C ASN A 20 -0.46 36.09 -17.83
N LYS A 21 -0.21 35.22 -18.82
CA LYS A 21 -1.24 34.33 -19.36
C LYS A 21 -1.59 33.28 -18.31
N ARG A 22 -2.60 33.58 -17.49
CA ARG A 22 -3.34 32.60 -16.69
C ARG A 22 -3.81 31.48 -17.63
N LYS A 23 -3.15 30.32 -17.59
CA LYS A 23 -3.69 29.10 -18.20
C LYS A 23 -4.95 28.74 -17.41
N LYS A 24 -6.11 28.92 -18.03
CA LYS A 24 -7.39 28.41 -17.52
C LYS A 24 -7.28 26.89 -17.40
N MET A 25 -7.63 26.39 -16.23
CA MET A 25 -7.65 24.97 -15.90
C MET A 25 -8.85 24.32 -16.60
N ASP A 26 -8.59 23.34 -17.47
CA ASP A 26 -9.62 22.58 -18.18
C ASP A 26 -10.16 21.48 -17.25
N THR A 27 -11.46 21.54 -16.95
CA THR A 27 -12.16 20.65 -16.02
C THR A 27 -12.70 19.38 -16.68
N ARG A 28 -12.28 19.02 -17.90
CA ARG A 28 -12.87 17.88 -18.65
C ARG A 28 -12.11 16.57 -18.69
N THR A 29 -10.92 16.46 -18.09
CA THR A 29 -10.20 15.18 -18.11
C THR A 29 -9.86 14.73 -16.70
N GLY A 30 -10.60 13.73 -16.21
CA GLY A 30 -10.37 13.04 -14.94
C GLY A 30 -9.06 12.22 -14.89
N ARG A 31 -7.97 12.76 -15.44
CA ARG A 31 -6.61 12.23 -15.28
C ARG A 31 -5.90 13.07 -14.22
N PHE A 32 -5.89 12.57 -12.99
CA PHE A 32 -5.03 13.08 -11.94
C PHE A 32 -3.57 12.75 -12.28
N GLY A 33 -2.91 13.61 -13.05
CA GLY A 33 -1.46 13.54 -13.21
C GLY A 33 -0.80 13.65 -11.84
N LYS A 34 0.09 12.70 -11.50
CA LYS A 34 0.89 12.57 -10.26
C LYS A 34 0.56 13.65 -9.21
N ALA A 35 -0.60 13.53 -8.56
CA ALA A 35 -0.94 14.44 -7.47
C ALA A 35 0.15 14.28 -6.41
N SER A 36 0.72 15.38 -5.93
CA SER A 36 1.71 15.29 -4.86
C SER A 36 1.10 14.51 -3.70
N GLN A 37 1.88 13.61 -3.08
CA GLN A 37 1.41 12.72 -2.02
C GLN A 37 0.65 13.49 -0.92
N LYS A 38 1.07 14.74 -0.65
CA LYS A 38 0.41 15.66 0.28
C LYS A 38 -1.04 15.99 -0.12
N PHE A 39 -1.30 16.33 -1.39
CA PHE A 39 -2.65 16.60 -1.87
C PHE A 39 -3.54 15.37 -1.76
N PHE A 40 -2.99 14.18 -2.07
CA PHE A 40 -3.73 12.93 -1.90
C PHE A 40 -4.17 12.74 -0.44
N VAL A 41 -3.24 12.92 0.52
CA VAL A 41 -3.57 12.78 1.94
C VAL A 41 -4.62 13.80 2.37
N PHE A 42 -4.48 15.07 2.00
CA PHE A 42 -5.45 16.11 2.37
C PHE A 42 -6.85 15.87 1.81
N LEU A 43 -6.96 15.46 0.55
CA LEU A 43 -8.25 15.28 -0.12
C LEU A 43 -8.90 13.92 0.15
N LYS A 44 -8.11 12.84 0.17
CA LYS A 44 -8.63 11.46 0.25
C LYS A 44 -8.65 10.90 1.66
N VAL A 45 -7.64 11.21 2.48
CA VAL A 45 -7.53 10.69 3.84
C VAL A 45 -8.21 11.65 4.82
N LEU A 46 -7.80 12.92 4.81
CA LEU A 46 -8.31 13.94 5.74
C LEU A 46 -9.61 14.60 5.27
N LYS A 47 -10.07 14.29 4.05
CA LYS A 47 -11.31 14.80 3.42
C LYS A 47 -11.48 16.32 3.52
N LYS A 48 -10.38 17.08 3.38
CA LYS A 48 -10.44 18.55 3.38
C LYS A 48 -10.96 19.08 2.05
N ASP A 49 -11.64 20.22 2.12
CA ASP A 49 -12.18 20.93 0.96
C ASP A 49 -11.04 21.47 0.07
N LEU A 50 -11.21 21.42 -1.26
CA LEU A 50 -10.28 21.97 -2.25
C LEU A 50 -10.03 23.47 -2.10
N ASN A 51 -10.95 24.19 -1.44
CA ASN A 51 -10.84 25.62 -1.14
C ASN A 51 -10.06 25.91 0.15
N SER A 52 -9.65 24.88 0.90
CA SER A 52 -8.86 25.06 2.11
C SER A 52 -7.45 25.55 1.78
N LYS A 53 -7.04 26.67 2.38
CA LYS A 53 -5.69 27.23 2.24
C LYS A 53 -4.60 26.24 2.71
N LEU A 54 -4.93 25.31 3.59
CA LEU A 54 -4.02 24.32 4.18
C LEU A 54 -3.42 23.35 3.15
N ILE A 55 -4.13 23.10 2.05
CA ILE A 55 -3.70 22.14 1.02
C ILE A 55 -2.52 22.69 0.20
N TYR A 56 -2.48 24.01 0.01
CA TYR A 56 -1.50 24.70 -0.84
C TYR A 56 -0.29 25.25 -0.06
N GLN A 57 -0.32 25.20 1.27
CA GLN A 57 0.82 25.60 2.09
C GLN A 57 2.01 24.67 1.86
N LYS A 58 3.24 25.21 1.88
CA LYS A 58 4.46 24.41 1.79
C LYS A 58 4.63 23.54 3.04
N GLU A 59 4.49 24.17 4.21
CA GLU A 59 4.60 23.57 5.54
C GLU A 59 3.40 24.02 6.39
N LEU A 60 2.94 23.15 7.30
CA LEU A 60 1.84 23.44 8.23
C LEU A 60 2.42 23.93 9.54
N LEU A 61 1.80 24.93 10.15
CA LEU A 61 2.11 25.31 11.52
C LEU A 61 1.56 24.26 12.50
N ILE A 62 2.17 24.13 13.67
CA ILE A 62 1.77 23.17 14.71
C ILE A 62 0.29 23.35 15.11
N ASN A 63 -0.17 24.60 15.19
CA ASN A 63 -1.56 24.91 15.53
C ASN A 63 -2.52 24.47 14.41
N GLU A 64 -2.15 24.70 13.14
CA GLU A 64 -2.93 24.24 11.99
C GLU A 64 -2.98 22.71 11.94
N LEU A 65 -1.88 22.04 12.28
CA LEU A 65 -1.82 20.58 12.35
C LEU A 65 -2.77 20.01 13.41
N LYS A 66 -2.82 20.62 14.62
CA LYS A 66 -3.79 20.24 15.66
C LYS A 66 -5.23 20.39 15.16
N ILE A 67 -5.56 21.54 14.57
CA ILE A 67 -6.89 21.82 14.00
C ILE A 67 -7.23 20.80 12.90
N VAL A 68 -6.26 20.43 12.06
CA VAL A 68 -6.47 19.43 11.00
C VAL A 68 -6.85 18.09 11.59
N PHE A 69 -6.15 17.62 12.63
CA PHE A 69 -6.40 16.34 13.28
C PHE A 69 -7.68 16.31 14.12
N GLU A 70 -7.96 17.37 14.88
CA GLU A 70 -9.20 17.50 15.66
C GLU A 70 -10.45 17.49 14.76
N ASN A 71 -10.35 18.15 13.59
CA ASN A 71 -11.43 18.20 12.60
C ASN A 71 -11.27 17.14 11.50
N SER A 72 -10.42 16.13 11.70
CA SER A 72 -10.27 15.02 10.75
C SER A 72 -11.38 14.00 10.99
N PRO A 73 -11.90 13.33 9.95
CA PRO A 73 -12.77 12.19 10.16
C PRO A 73 -12.04 11.15 11.03
N GLN A 74 -12.70 10.64 12.08
CA GLN A 74 -12.17 9.46 12.77
C GLN A 74 -12.08 8.32 11.76
N ILE A 75 -10.86 7.91 11.43
CA ILE A 75 -10.62 6.75 10.57
C ILE A 75 -10.87 5.52 11.44
N SER A 76 -12.11 5.02 11.42
CA SER A 76 -12.40 3.70 11.97
C SER A 76 -11.81 2.66 11.02
N LEU A 77 -10.57 2.23 11.28
CA LEU A 77 -9.99 1.02 10.70
C LEU A 77 -10.56 -0.21 11.39
N GLN A 78 -11.87 -0.23 11.71
CA GLN A 78 -12.48 -1.42 12.24
C GLN A 78 -12.47 -2.46 11.11
N PRO A 79 -11.73 -3.58 11.29
CA PRO A 79 -11.79 -4.65 10.33
C PRO A 79 -13.24 -5.10 10.26
N ASN A 80 -13.69 -5.45 9.06
CA ASN A 80 -15.05 -5.93 8.86
C ASN A 80 -15.32 -7.06 9.88
N GLU A 81 -16.49 -7.07 10.53
CA GLU A 81 -16.85 -8.12 11.48
C GLU A 81 -16.64 -9.52 10.89
N MET A 82 -16.89 -9.69 9.59
CA MET A 82 -16.58 -10.92 8.87
C MET A 82 -15.09 -11.26 8.82
N GLU A 83 -14.21 -10.28 8.65
CA GLU A 83 -12.76 -10.49 8.67
C GLU A 83 -12.27 -10.84 10.07
N ILE A 84 -12.79 -10.15 11.09
CA ILE A 84 -12.50 -10.48 12.49
C ILE A 84 -12.90 -11.92 12.80
N LYS A 85 -14.10 -12.34 12.35
CA LYS A 85 -14.58 -13.71 12.53
C LYS A 85 -13.66 -14.73 11.84
N LYS A 86 -13.29 -14.49 10.58
CA LYS A 86 -12.35 -15.36 9.84
C LYS A 86 -10.98 -15.46 10.53
N LEU A 87 -10.45 -14.35 11.02
CA LEU A 87 -9.16 -14.35 11.71
C LEU A 87 -9.24 -15.08 13.05
N LYS A 88 -10.33 -14.92 13.80
CA LYS A 88 -10.57 -15.68 15.04
C LYS A 88 -10.72 -17.18 14.77
N GLU A 89 -11.41 -17.56 13.70
CA GLU A 89 -11.55 -18.96 13.28
C GLU A 89 -10.19 -19.56 12.90
N ILE A 90 -9.33 -18.83 12.19
CA ILE A 90 -7.96 -19.31 11.89
C ILE A 90 -7.14 -19.42 13.18
N ALA A 91 -7.22 -18.43 14.08
CA ALA A 91 -6.48 -18.43 15.33
C ALA A 91 -6.94 -19.52 16.32
N SER A 92 -8.17 -20.04 16.18
CA SER A 92 -8.69 -21.11 17.04
C SER A 92 -8.20 -22.50 16.62
N ILE A 93 -7.58 -22.64 15.45
CA ILE A 93 -7.06 -23.91 14.94
C ILE A 93 -5.82 -24.30 15.74
N LYS A 94 -5.94 -25.41 16.47
CA LYS A 94 -4.86 -25.96 17.29
C LYS A 94 -4.16 -27.09 16.56
N ARG A 95 -2.85 -27.17 16.74
CA ARG A 95 -2.06 -28.33 16.33
C ARG A 95 -2.59 -29.57 17.06
N ARG A 96 -2.85 -30.64 16.30
CA ARG A 96 -3.20 -31.94 16.87
C ARG A 96 -1.98 -32.61 17.49
N PRO A 97 -2.17 -33.52 18.47
CA PRO A 97 -1.09 -34.38 18.95
C PRO A 97 -0.34 -35.04 17.80
N ILE A 98 0.94 -35.33 18.02
CA ILE A 98 1.73 -36.12 17.08
C ILE A 98 1.45 -37.57 17.42
N ASP A 99 0.43 -38.13 16.77
CA ASP A 99 -0.01 -39.50 16.92
C ASP A 99 -0.34 -40.14 15.56
N GLY A 100 -0.35 -41.47 15.53
CA GLY A 100 -0.69 -42.27 14.35
C GLY A 100 0.36 -42.27 13.24
N ASN A 101 -0.09 -42.70 12.06
CA ASN A 101 0.75 -42.87 10.88
C ASN A 101 0.54 -41.70 9.90
N CYS A 102 1.62 -41.29 9.23
CA CYS A 102 1.55 -40.26 8.19
C CYS A 102 0.71 -40.74 7.01
N SER A 103 -0.23 -39.94 6.50
CA SER A 103 -1.07 -40.35 5.36
C SER A 103 -0.32 -40.46 4.03
N VAL A 104 0.91 -39.95 3.95
CA VAL A 104 1.72 -39.96 2.72
C VAL A 104 2.58 -41.22 2.66
N CYS A 105 3.37 -41.50 3.70
CA CYS A 105 4.26 -42.67 3.75
C CYS A 105 3.72 -43.87 4.53
N GLN A 106 2.62 -43.71 5.26
CA GLN A 106 2.00 -44.73 6.13
C GLN A 106 2.86 -45.19 7.32
N GLU A 107 3.94 -44.47 7.63
CA GLU A 107 4.82 -44.75 8.76
C GLU A 107 4.42 -43.93 10.01
N PRO A 108 4.69 -44.45 11.23
CA PRO A 108 4.45 -43.73 12.48
C PRO A 108 5.20 -42.40 12.53
N MET A 109 4.58 -41.35 13.06
CA MET A 109 5.24 -40.06 13.31
C MET A 109 5.70 -39.93 14.76
N ASN A 110 6.79 -39.20 14.98
CA ASN A 110 7.29 -38.93 16.33
C ASN A 110 7.74 -37.46 16.52
N ASN A 111 7.92 -37.06 17.78
CA ASN A 111 8.28 -35.68 18.14
C ASN A 111 9.70 -35.26 17.73
N ASN A 112 10.57 -36.23 17.41
CA ASN A 112 11.97 -35.97 17.06
C ASN A 112 12.14 -35.71 15.55
N GLU A 113 11.05 -35.81 14.78
CA GLU A 113 11.05 -35.59 13.33
C GLU A 113 10.75 -34.13 12.97
N ASN A 114 11.20 -33.75 11.77
CA ASN A 114 10.84 -32.45 11.21
C ASN A 114 9.40 -32.50 10.66
N LEU A 115 8.46 -32.03 11.48
CA LEU A 115 7.03 -32.03 11.17
C LEU A 115 6.49 -30.61 11.00
N ILE A 116 5.70 -30.42 9.94
CA ILE A 116 4.82 -29.27 9.76
C ILE A 116 3.36 -29.67 10.06
N TRP A 117 2.50 -28.69 10.35
CA TRP A 117 1.10 -28.97 10.66
C TRP A 117 0.14 -27.97 10.01
N CYS A 118 -1.10 -28.40 9.81
CA CYS A 118 -2.12 -27.59 9.12
C CYS A 118 -2.69 -26.46 9.99
N GLN A 119 -2.08 -25.28 9.90
CA GLN A 119 -2.44 -24.07 10.67
C GLN A 119 -3.76 -23.41 10.28
N ARG A 120 -4.29 -23.70 9.08
CA ARG A 120 -5.51 -23.07 8.56
C ARG A 120 -6.70 -24.00 8.44
N GLY A 121 -6.52 -25.29 8.72
CA GLY A 121 -7.55 -26.30 8.56
C GLY A 121 -7.56 -27.28 9.72
N CYS A 122 -7.18 -28.53 9.44
CA CYS A 122 -7.44 -29.64 10.35
C CYS A 122 -6.48 -29.79 11.55
N GLY A 123 -5.35 -29.08 11.58
CA GLY A 123 -4.36 -29.22 12.66
C GLY A 123 -3.45 -30.47 12.58
N ASN A 124 -3.65 -31.38 11.62
CA ASN A 124 -2.84 -32.61 11.48
C ASN A 124 -1.37 -32.32 11.12
N ASN A 125 -0.49 -33.26 11.50
CA ASN A 125 0.94 -33.25 11.24
C ASN A 125 1.30 -33.94 9.91
N ILE A 126 2.32 -33.43 9.23
CA ILE A 126 2.90 -33.97 7.99
C ILE A 126 4.42 -33.84 8.13
N ARG A 127 5.19 -34.83 7.66
CA ARG A 127 6.64 -34.69 7.59
C ARG A 127 7.03 -33.62 6.56
N TYR A 128 8.05 -32.85 6.89
CA TYR A 128 8.40 -31.66 6.13
C TYR A 128 8.82 -31.97 4.69
N ASP A 129 9.56 -33.05 4.49
CA ASP A 129 9.96 -33.58 3.17
C ASP A 129 8.74 -33.82 2.25
N TYR A 130 7.77 -34.61 2.70
CA TYR A 130 6.54 -34.87 1.94
C TYR A 130 5.70 -33.61 1.73
N PHE A 131 5.76 -32.66 2.67
CA PHE A 131 5.08 -31.39 2.52
C PHE A 131 5.65 -30.54 1.38
N VAL A 132 6.98 -30.49 1.22
CA VAL A 132 7.63 -29.70 0.15
C VAL A 132 7.15 -30.18 -1.22
N ASP A 133 7.30 -31.47 -1.51
CA ASP A 133 6.89 -32.07 -2.80
C ASP A 133 5.39 -31.87 -3.07
N TRP A 134 4.56 -32.09 -2.04
CA TRP A 134 3.12 -31.95 -2.17
C TRP A 134 2.68 -30.50 -2.38
N LYS A 135 3.31 -29.56 -1.68
CA LYS A 135 3.01 -28.13 -1.80
C LYS A 135 3.29 -27.65 -3.21
N GLU A 136 4.41 -28.04 -3.81
CA GLU A 136 4.76 -27.69 -5.19
C GLU A 136 3.71 -28.19 -6.21
N GLN A 137 3.17 -29.40 -6.01
CA GLN A 137 2.22 -29.99 -6.95
C GLN A 137 0.77 -29.53 -6.74
N LYS A 138 0.32 -29.35 -5.49
CA LYS A 138 -1.11 -29.19 -5.14
C LYS A 138 -1.43 -27.96 -4.29
N GLY A 139 -0.46 -27.39 -3.57
CA GLY A 139 -0.66 -26.19 -2.74
C GLY A 139 -1.69 -26.29 -1.59
N THR A 140 -2.20 -27.48 -1.30
CA THR A 140 -3.30 -27.72 -0.33
C THR A 140 -2.93 -28.76 0.72
N CYS A 141 -3.60 -28.77 1.86
CA CYS A 141 -3.39 -29.78 2.90
C CYS A 141 -3.80 -31.17 2.42
N VAL A 142 -2.95 -32.19 2.61
CA VAL A 142 -3.24 -33.59 2.24
C VAL A 142 -4.50 -34.14 2.91
N TYR A 143 -4.80 -33.68 4.14
CA TYR A 143 -5.92 -34.17 4.93
C TYR A 143 -7.24 -33.45 4.62
N CYS A 144 -7.24 -32.11 4.66
CA CYS A 144 -8.47 -31.31 4.61
C CYS A 144 -8.58 -30.41 3.38
N ARG A 145 -7.59 -30.45 2.47
CA ARG A 145 -7.54 -29.67 1.22
C ARG A 145 -7.54 -28.15 1.40
N THR A 146 -7.44 -27.63 2.62
CA THR A 146 -7.24 -26.19 2.87
C THR A 146 -5.94 -25.71 2.23
N GLU A 147 -5.97 -24.56 1.56
CA GLU A 147 -4.79 -23.94 0.96
C GLU A 147 -3.74 -23.57 2.01
N TRP A 148 -2.48 -23.86 1.69
CA TRP A 148 -1.34 -23.41 2.49
C TRP A 148 -1.07 -21.93 2.27
N LYS A 149 -0.79 -21.21 3.35
CA LYS A 149 -0.41 -19.79 3.28
C LYS A 149 1.08 -19.76 2.91
N ASP A 150 1.34 -19.70 1.60
CA ASP A 150 2.56 -19.20 0.95
C ASP A 150 2.48 -19.60 -0.54
N LYS A 151 1.75 -18.80 -1.31
CA LYS A 151 2.13 -18.52 -2.70
C LYS A 151 2.99 -17.27 -2.62
N MET A 152 4.29 -17.43 -2.40
CA MET A 152 5.23 -16.45 -2.90
C MET A 152 5.54 -16.83 -4.34
#